data_AF-A4YH20-F1
#
_entry.id   AF-A4YH20-F1
#
_cell.length_a   1.000
_cell.length_b   1.000
_cell.length_c   1.000
_cell.angle_alpha   90.00
_cell.angle_beta   90.00
_cell.angle_gamma   90.00
#
_symmetry.space_group_name_H-M   'P 1'
#
loop_
_entity.id
_entity.type
_entity.pdbx_description
1 polymer ?
#
loop_
_entity_poly.entity_id
_entity_poly.type
_entity_poly.pdbx_seq_one_letter_code
_entity_poly.pdbx_strand_id
1 'polypeptide(L)'
;MESKENEAKKLAATYARWLRNPEEALFGKTGKGVVMQMYNAIKQAKTKEELIQILDLSKYELTKQTFNDMTRFVNELRNKISQMPDQEAINFTIEVMRYFQISLFTKLEDMKRGLWA
;
A
#
# COMPACT_ATOMS: atom_id res chain seq x y z
N MET A 1 -11.58 -2.34 21.81
CA MET A 1 -10.93 -1.40 20.87
C MET A 1 -9.93 -2.22 20.05
N GLU A 2 -10.05 -2.24 18.73
CA GLU A 2 -8.97 -2.78 17.87
C GLU A 2 -7.72 -1.90 18.05
N SER A 3 -6.54 -2.51 18.13
CA SER A 3 -5.29 -1.73 18.13
C SER A 3 -5.06 -1.12 16.74
N LYS A 4 -4.36 0.02 16.68
CA LYS A 4 -3.94 0.63 15.40
C LYS A 4 -3.19 -0.35 14.49
N GLU A 5 -2.44 -1.28 15.09
CA GLU A 5 -1.76 -2.36 14.38
C GLU A 5 -2.76 -3.32 13.70
N ASN A 6 -3.83 -3.74 14.40
CA ASN A 6 -4.86 -4.60 13.83
C ASN A 6 -5.60 -3.91 12.68
N GLU A 7 -5.90 -2.62 12.83
CA GLU A 7 -6.49 -1.82 11.76
C GLU A 7 -5.58 -1.74 10.54
N ALA A 8 -4.27 -1.54 10.75
CA ALA A 8 -3.29 -1.50 9.67
C ALA A 8 -3.20 -2.84 8.93
N LYS A 9 -3.14 -3.96 9.67
CA LYS A 9 -3.15 -5.33 9.12
C LYS A 9 -4.41 -5.60 8.30
N LYS A 10 -5.57 -5.23 8.85
CA LYS A 10 -6.88 -5.45 8.19
C LYS A 10 -6.95 -4.67 6.88
N LEU A 11 -6.59 -3.39 6.90
CA LEU A 11 -6.58 -2.54 5.71
C LEU A 11 -5.66 -3.14 4.62
N ALA A 12 -4.42 -3.45 5.00
CA ALA A 12 -3.45 -4.07 4.10
C ALA A 12 -3.97 -5.39 3.49
N ALA A 13 -4.44 -6.33 4.30
CA ALA A 13 -4.88 -7.64 3.85
C ALA A 13 -6.10 -7.53 2.91
N THR A 14 -7.07 -6.67 3.24
CA THR A 14 -8.27 -6.45 2.41
C THR A 14 -7.89 -6.00 1.00
N TYR A 15 -7.04 -4.99 0.88
CA TYR A 15 -6.68 -4.48 -0.45
C TYR A 15 -5.66 -5.35 -1.17
N ALA A 16 -4.81 -6.08 -0.46
CA ALA A 16 -3.90 -7.05 -1.08
C ALA A 16 -4.70 -8.16 -1.76
N ARG A 17 -5.78 -8.62 -1.12
CA ARG A 17 -6.70 -9.59 -1.71
C ARG A 17 -7.28 -9.11 -3.03
N TRP A 18 -7.67 -7.84 -3.12
CA TRP A 18 -8.30 -7.27 -4.31
C TRP A 18 -7.32 -6.84 -5.41
N LEU A 19 -6.06 -6.58 -5.10
CA LEU A 19 -5.05 -6.20 -6.07
C LEU A 19 -4.74 -7.34 -7.03
N ARG A 20 -5.14 -7.25 -8.29
CA ARG A 20 -5.05 -8.39 -9.23
C ARG A 20 -3.65 -8.68 -9.74
N ASN A 21 -2.77 -7.68 -9.78
CA ASN A 21 -1.39 -7.83 -10.22
C ASN A 21 -0.40 -7.47 -9.10
N PRO A 22 -0.19 -8.38 -8.12
CA PRO A 22 0.76 -8.13 -7.01
C PRO A 22 2.21 -8.02 -7.50
N GLU A 23 2.57 -8.68 -8.60
CA GLU A 23 3.92 -8.65 -9.16
C GLU A 23 4.31 -7.26 -9.68
N GLU A 24 3.45 -6.62 -10.47
CA GLU A 24 3.68 -5.25 -10.92
C GLU A 24 3.76 -4.27 -9.73
N ALA A 25 2.89 -4.42 -8.74
CA ALA A 25 2.87 -3.50 -7.61
C ALA A 25 4.11 -3.61 -6.71
N LEU A 26 4.68 -4.82 -6.56
CA LEU A 26 5.87 -5.07 -5.75
C LEU A 26 7.17 -4.81 -6.51
N PHE A 27 7.26 -5.25 -7.78
CA PHE A 27 8.52 -5.25 -8.53
C PHE A 27 8.52 -4.29 -9.72
N GLY A 28 7.36 -3.94 -10.28
CA GLY A 28 7.28 -3.08 -11.46
C GLY A 28 8.14 -3.59 -12.62
N LYS A 29 8.49 -2.70 -13.55
CA LYS A 29 9.36 -3.04 -14.69
C LYS A 29 10.86 -3.01 -14.35
N THR A 30 11.24 -2.26 -13.32
CA THR A 30 12.66 -1.97 -12.98
C THR A 30 13.13 -2.68 -11.70
N GLY A 31 12.35 -3.63 -11.19
CA GLY A 31 12.65 -4.37 -9.96
C GLY A 31 12.21 -3.66 -8.66
N LYS A 32 11.67 -2.44 -8.76
CA LYS A 32 10.99 -1.75 -7.65
C LYS A 32 9.61 -1.24 -8.11
N GLY A 33 8.55 -1.91 -7.65
CA GLY A 33 7.17 -1.51 -7.93
C GLY A 33 6.72 -0.34 -7.06
N VAL A 34 5.55 0.21 -7.39
CA VAL A 34 4.98 1.40 -6.74
C VAL A 34 4.88 1.25 -5.22
N VAL A 35 4.58 0.06 -4.70
CA VAL A 35 4.47 -0.19 -3.26
C VAL A 35 5.80 0.01 -2.56
N MET A 36 6.89 -0.52 -3.14
CA MET A 36 8.24 -0.37 -2.60
C MET A 36 8.74 1.07 -2.69
N GLN A 37 8.41 1.75 -3.79
CA GLN A 37 8.77 3.16 -4.00
C GLN A 37 8.07 4.05 -2.96
N MET A 38 6.74 3.91 -2.83
CA MET A 38 5.97 4.63 -1.81
C MET A 38 6.49 4.34 -0.40
N TYR A 39 6.69 3.07 -0.03
CA TYR A 39 7.16 2.72 1.31
C TYR A 39 8.50 3.38 1.66
N ASN A 40 9.43 3.43 0.71
CA ASN A 40 10.72 4.08 0.93
C ASN A 40 10.59 5.60 1.08
N ALA A 41 9.73 6.23 0.28
CA ALA A 41 9.49 7.67 0.36
C ALA A 41 8.71 8.06 1.65
N ILE A 42 7.71 7.27 2.07
CA ILE A 42 6.93 7.51 3.29
C ILE A 42 7.82 7.55 4.52
N LYS A 43 8.85 6.69 4.61
CA LYS A 43 9.81 6.69 5.72
C LYS A 43 10.63 7.98 5.83
N GLN A 44 10.68 8.79 4.77
CA GLN A 44 11.38 10.09 4.73
C GLN A 44 10.42 11.27 4.92
N ALA A 45 9.11 11.03 4.90
CA ALA A 45 8.11 12.08 5.07
C ALA A 45 8.14 12.64 6.50
N LYS A 46 8.00 13.96 6.61
CA LYS A 46 7.95 14.70 7.87
C LYS A 46 6.58 15.31 8.14
N THR A 47 5.79 15.50 7.09
CA THR A 47 4.47 16.13 7.15
C THR A 47 3.41 15.28 6.48
N LYS A 48 2.14 15.51 6.83
CA LYS A 48 1.02 14.85 6.16
C LYS A 48 0.90 15.29 4.70
N GLU A 49 1.27 16.52 4.37
CA GLU A 49 1.28 17.02 2.99
C GLU A 49 2.26 16.23 2.11
N GLU A 50 3.49 16.00 2.59
CA GLU A 50 4.48 15.15 1.89
C GLU A 50 3.95 13.72 1.71
N LEU A 51 3.34 13.17 2.76
CA LEU A 51 2.72 11.85 2.71
C LEU A 51 1.63 11.75 1.63
N ILE A 52 0.73 12.74 1.55
CA ILE A 52 -0.32 12.78 0.52
C ILE A 52 0.28 12.86 -0.89
N GLN A 53 1.35 13.64 -1.06
CA GLN A 53 2.07 13.73 -2.33
C GLN A 53 2.73 12.41 -2.71
N ILE A 54 3.28 11.66 -1.76
CA ILE A 54 3.89 10.34 -2.03
C ILE A 54 2.82 9.33 -2.46
N LEU A 55 1.65 9.39 -1.85
CA LEU A 55 0.50 8.54 -2.17
C LEU A 55 -0.19 8.90 -3.50
N ASP A 56 0.27 9.92 -4.23
CA ASP A 56 -0.28 10.28 -5.53
C ASP A 56 0.17 9.30 -6.62
N LEU A 57 -0.74 8.42 -7.01
CA LEU A 57 -0.49 7.36 -8.00
C LEU A 57 -0.18 7.88 -9.41
N SER A 58 -0.55 9.12 -9.74
CA SER A 58 -0.29 9.69 -11.08
C SER A 58 1.19 9.85 -11.40
N LYS A 59 2.04 9.81 -10.37
CA LYS A 59 3.51 9.93 -10.47
C LYS A 59 4.19 8.61 -10.83
N TYR A 60 3.45 7.51 -10.85
CA TYR A 60 3.99 6.17 -11.05
C TYR A 60 3.47 5.55 -12.33
N GLU A 61 4.34 4.83 -13.04
CA GLU A 61 3.95 4.08 -14.22
C GLU A 61 3.28 2.77 -13.81
N LEU A 62 1.99 2.63 -14.13
CA LEU A 62 1.17 1.46 -13.79
C LEU A 62 0.27 1.10 -14.96
N THR A 63 0.01 -0.20 -15.14
CA THR A 63 -1.11 -0.63 -15.98
C THR A 63 -2.43 -0.07 -15.43
N LYS A 64 -3.41 0.14 -16.32
CA LYS A 64 -4.76 0.61 -15.94
C LYS A 64 -5.39 -0.25 -14.83
N GLN A 65 -5.15 -1.55 -14.87
CA GLN A 65 -5.69 -2.49 -13.88
C GLN A 65 -5.09 -2.25 -12.50
N THR A 66 -3.76 -2.22 -12.40
CA THR A 66 -3.03 -1.99 -11.14
C THR A 66 -3.28 -0.60 -10.61
N PHE A 67 -3.33 0.41 -11.47
CA PHE A 67 -3.70 1.78 -11.10
C PHE A 67 -5.06 1.80 -10.39
N ASN A 68 -6.10 1.24 -11.00
CA ASN A 68 -7.45 1.24 -10.42
C ASN A 68 -7.53 0.51 -9.07
N ASP A 69 -6.86 -0.64 -8.94
CA ASP A 69 -6.86 -1.42 -7.71
C ASP A 69 -6.09 -0.68 -6.59
N MET A 70 -4.94 -0.08 -6.94
CA MET A 70 -4.15 0.74 -6.02
C MET A 70 -4.86 2.03 -5.61
N THR A 71 -5.63 2.66 -6.51
CA THR A 71 -6.41 3.87 -6.18
C THR A 71 -7.40 3.60 -5.07
N ARG A 72 -8.06 2.42 -5.06
CA ARG A 72 -8.99 2.05 -3.99
C ARG A 72 -8.27 1.94 -2.64
N PHE A 73 -7.11 1.27 -2.62
CA PHE A 73 -6.28 1.15 -1.42
C PHE A 73 -5.81 2.52 -0.91
N VAL A 74 -5.26 3.34 -1.79
CA VAL A 74 -4.74 4.68 -1.46
C VAL A 74 -5.85 5.60 -0.96
N ASN A 75 -7.02 5.58 -1.57
CA ASN A 75 -8.15 6.41 -1.13
C ASN A 75 -8.61 6.03 0.27
N GLU A 76 -8.71 4.73 0.57
CA GLU A 76 -9.06 4.28 1.92
C GLU A 76 -8.00 4.66 2.96
N LEU A 77 -6.73 4.50 2.62
CA LEU A 77 -5.62 4.93 3.47
C LEU A 77 -5.67 6.43 3.74
N ARG A 78 -5.86 7.25 2.69
CA ARG A 78 -6.01 8.72 2.78
C ARG A 78 -7.19 9.13 3.66
N ASN A 79 -8.34 8.47 3.49
CA ASN A 79 -9.51 8.70 4.33
C ASN A 79 -9.20 8.42 5.80
N LYS A 80 -8.55 7.29 6.08
CA LYS A 80 -8.20 6.86 7.44
C LYS A 80 -7.24 7.82 8.14
N ILE A 81 -6.23 8.33 7.43
CA ILE A 81 -5.23 9.25 7.99
C ILE A 81 -5.66 10.73 8.00
N SER A 82 -6.80 11.07 7.36
CA SER A 82 -7.23 12.47 7.19
C SER A 82 -7.36 13.21 8.53
N GLN A 83 -7.93 12.54 9.54
CA GLN A 83 -8.15 13.07 10.89
C GLN A 83 -6.97 12.82 11.84
N MET A 84 -5.91 12.15 11.38
CA MET A 84 -4.74 11.89 12.20
C MET A 84 -3.80 13.10 12.21
N PRO A 85 -3.13 13.38 13.35
CA PRO A 85 -1.96 14.25 13.39
C PRO A 85 -0.84 13.73 12.50
N ASP A 86 0.04 14.60 12.03
CA ASP A 86 1.09 14.26 11.05
C ASP A 86 1.92 13.04 11.42
N GLN A 87 2.54 13.04 12.61
CA GLN A 87 3.39 11.92 13.03
C GLN A 87 2.61 10.61 13.16
N GLU A 88 1.35 10.69 13.60
CA GLU A 88 0.48 9.53 13.72
C GLU A 88 0.10 8.98 12.33
N ALA A 89 -0.28 9.86 11.40
CA ALA A 89 -0.60 9.52 10.02
C ALA A 89 0.59 8.82 9.34
N ILE A 90 1.79 9.36 9.51
CA ILE A 90 3.03 8.80 8.95
C ILE A 90 3.29 7.41 9.54
N ASN A 91 3.29 7.28 10.87
CA ASN A 91 3.56 6.00 11.53
C ASN A 91 2.52 4.93 11.14
N PHE A 92 1.25 5.31 11.11
CA PHE A 92 0.17 4.40 10.69
C PHE A 92 0.35 3.95 9.23
N THR A 93 0.69 4.88 8.34
CA THR A 93 0.92 4.58 6.91
C THR A 93 2.13 3.67 6.71
N ILE A 94 3.22 3.86 7.48
CA ILE A 94 4.38 2.95 7.46
C ILE A 94 3.96 1.53 7.82
N GLU A 95 3.18 1.35 8.89
CA GLU A 95 2.70 0.03 9.31
C GLU A 95 1.76 -0.59 8.28
N VAL A 96 0.80 0.18 7.74
CA VAL A 96 -0.09 -0.29 6.66
C VAL A 96 0.73 -0.76 5.46
N MET A 97 1.71 0.03 5.01
CA MET A 97 2.52 -0.31 3.85
C MET A 97 3.44 -1.51 4.09
N ARG A 98 3.92 -1.69 5.33
CA ARG A 98 4.68 -2.89 5.73
C ARG A 98 3.80 -4.13 5.62
N TYR A 99 2.61 -4.12 6.23
CA TYR A 99 1.70 -5.26 6.14
C TYR A 99 1.20 -5.48 4.72
N PHE A 100 1.01 -4.42 3.94
CA PHE A 100 0.58 -4.54 2.55
C PHE A 100 1.63 -5.28 1.72
N GLN A 101 2.91 -4.95 1.86
CA GLN A 101 3.99 -5.71 1.22
C GLN A 101 3.94 -7.18 1.62
N ILE A 102 3.86 -7.49 2.91
CA ILE A 102 3.79 -8.87 3.41
C ILE A 102 2.60 -9.62 2.78
N SER A 103 1.40 -9.04 2.82
CA SER A 103 0.21 -9.64 2.24
C SER A 103 0.31 -9.84 0.72
N LEU A 104 0.96 -8.94 0.00
CA LEU A 104 1.19 -9.08 -1.44
C LEU A 104 2.21 -10.18 -1.75
N PHE A 105 3.28 -10.31 -0.96
CA PHE A 105 4.24 -11.41 -1.09
C PHE A 105 3.56 -12.76 -0.85
N THR A 106 2.80 -12.88 0.25
CA THR A 106 2.03 -14.10 0.55
C THR A 106 1.06 -14.43 -0.58
N LYS A 107 0.29 -13.45 -1.06
CA LYS A 107 -0.61 -13.64 -2.19
C LYS A 107 0.11 -14.13 -3.45
N LEU A 108 1.25 -13.52 -3.78
CA LEU A 108 2.04 -13.90 -4.95
C LEU A 108 2.55 -15.35 -4.84
N GLU A 109 3.00 -15.76 -3.65
CA GLU A 109 3.39 -17.15 -3.38
C GLU A 109 2.21 -18.11 -3.52
N ASP A 110 1.04 -17.77 -2.98
CA ASP A 110 -0.17 -18.58 -3.09
C ASP A 110 -0.63 -18.72 -4.56
N MET A 111 -0.57 -17.64 -5.34
CA MET A 111 -0.84 -17.64 -6.77
C MET A 111 0.12 -18.58 -7.51
N LYS A 112 1.43 -18.52 -7.23
CA LYS A 112 2.44 -19.41 -7.83
C LYS A 112 2.21 -20.89 -7.49
N ARG A 113 1.62 -21.16 -6.32
CA ARG A 113 1.27 -22.52 -5.87
C ARG A 113 -0.10 -22.99 -6.36
N GLY A 114 -0.84 -22.16 -7.09
CA GLY A 114 -2.20 -22.47 -7.55
C GLY A 114 -3.24 -22.51 -6.43
N LEU A 115 -2.94 -21.93 -5.27
CA LEU A 115 -3.82 -21.89 -4.09
C LEU A 115 -4.74 -20.68 -4.08
N TRP A 116 -4.58 -19.78 -5.05
CA TRP A 116 -5.33 -18.54 -5.16
C TRP A 116 -6.29 -18.60 -6.35
N ALA A 117 -7.59 -18.71 -6.05
CA ALA A 117 -8.68 -18.68 -7.04
C ALA A 117 -9.20 -17.26 -7.29
#